data_AF-A0A848UHI7-F1
#
_entry.id   AF-A0A848UHI7-F1
#
_cell.length_a   1.000
_cell.length_b   1.000
_cell.length_c   1.000
_cell.angle_alpha   90.00
_cell.angle_beta   90.00
_cell.angle_gamma   90.00
#
_symmetry.space_group_name_H-M   'P 1'
#
loop_
_entity.id
_entity.type
_entity.pdbx_description
1 polymer ?
#
loop_
_entity_poly.entity_id
_entity_poly.type
_entity_poly.pdbx_seq_one_letter_code
_entity_poly.pdbx_strand_id
1 'polypeptide(L)'
;SKAEVGKISEGDWMGLVKGDGIVAVGDSVEAVSRSLLEQLIGDDGELLMIITGVDADAATTAALQAWLADEHADVQVEVHAGGQPLYPYLFGVE
;
A
#
# COMPACT_ATOMS: atom_id res chain seq x y z
N SER A 1 -14.81 -7.59 -15.52
CA SER A 1 -14.58 -6.90 -14.24
C SER A 1 -14.02 -5.54 -14.60
N LYS A 2 -14.78 -4.45 -14.44
CA LYS A 2 -14.23 -3.10 -14.58
C LYS A 2 -13.63 -2.76 -13.23
N ALA A 3 -12.35 -3.02 -13.06
CA ALA A 3 -11.60 -2.20 -12.14
C ALA A 3 -11.55 -0.80 -12.81
N GLU A 4 -11.84 0.29 -12.10
CA GLU A 4 -11.75 1.65 -12.66
C GLU A 4 -10.29 2.11 -12.87
N VAL A 5 -9.35 1.27 -12.46
CA VAL A 5 -7.93 1.34 -12.82
C VAL A 5 -7.72 0.89 -14.26
N GLY A 6 -6.70 1.46 -14.92
CA GLY A 6 -6.40 1.26 -16.33
C GLY A 6 -6.12 -0.19 -16.74
N LYS A 7 -5.56 -0.37 -17.95
CA LYS A 7 -5.26 -1.72 -18.46
C LYS A 7 -4.27 -2.43 -17.53
N ILE A 8 -4.65 -3.62 -17.06
CA ILE A 8 -3.80 -4.53 -16.29
C ILE A 8 -3.04 -5.44 -17.26
N SER A 9 -1.73 -5.55 -17.06
CA SER A 9 -0.81 -6.40 -17.81
C SER A 9 -0.19 -7.46 -16.90
N GLU A 10 0.31 -8.54 -17.50
CA GLU A 10 1.06 -9.54 -16.75
C GLU A 10 2.35 -8.92 -16.19
N GLY A 11 2.61 -9.14 -14.90
CA GLY A 11 3.74 -8.54 -14.18
C GLY A 11 3.41 -7.24 -13.44
N ASP A 12 2.22 -6.66 -13.66
CA ASP A 12 1.80 -5.47 -12.91
C ASP A 12 1.53 -5.81 -11.44
N TRP A 13 1.91 -4.88 -10.57
CA TRP A 13 1.49 -4.87 -9.17
C TRP A 13 0.07 -4.37 -9.06
N MET A 14 -0.66 -4.91 -8.08
CA MET A 14 -2.06 -4.55 -7.84
C MET A 14 -2.27 -4.22 -6.37
N GLY A 15 -2.92 -3.08 -6.11
CA GLY A 15 -3.43 -2.69 -4.80
C GLY A 15 -4.89 -3.09 -4.68
N LEU A 16 -5.23 -3.80 -3.61
CA LEU A 16 -6.57 -4.32 -3.38
C LEU A 16 -7.16 -3.74 -2.09
N VAL A 17 -8.40 -3.26 -2.17
CA VAL A 17 -9.22 -2.89 -1.02
C VAL A 17 -10.32 -3.92 -0.85
N LYS A 18 -10.49 -4.41 0.37
CA LYS A 18 -11.51 -5.41 0.67
C LYS A 18 -12.90 -4.80 0.48
N GLY A 19 -13.67 -5.34 -0.47
CA GLY A 19 -15.00 -4.83 -0.82
C GLY A 19 -15.00 -4.12 -2.17
N ASP A 20 -13.96 -3.31 -2.43
CA ASP A 20 -13.88 -2.48 -3.64
C ASP A 20 -13.07 -3.14 -4.77
N GLY A 21 -12.26 -4.15 -4.44
CA GLY A 21 -11.48 -4.90 -5.41
C GLY A 21 -10.15 -4.22 -5.72
N ILE A 22 -9.76 -4.20 -7.00
CA ILE A 22 -8.48 -3.63 -7.42
C ILE A 22 -8.66 -2.12 -7.59
N VAL A 23 -7.88 -1.35 -6.84
CA VAL A 23 -7.97 0.12 -6.81
C VAL A 23 -6.68 0.83 -7.22
N ALA A 24 -5.57 0.09 -7.34
CA ALA A 24 -4.30 0.60 -7.85
C ALA A 24 -3.61 -0.45 -8.73
N VAL A 25 -2.95 -0.01 -9.81
CA VAL A 25 -2.19 -0.86 -10.75
C VAL A 25 -0.94 -0.11 -11.20
N GLY A 26 0.20 -0.78 -11.28
CA GLY A 26 1.46 -0.14 -11.69
C GLY A 26 2.62 -1.12 -11.82
N ASP A 27 3.76 -0.61 -12.28
CA ASP A 27 4.96 -1.40 -12.59
C ASP A 27 5.90 -1.60 -11.38
N SER A 28 5.62 -0.94 -10.26
CA SER A 28 6.43 -1.02 -9.04
C SER A 28 5.56 -1.10 -7.78
N VAL A 29 6.06 -1.86 -6.79
CA VAL A 29 5.40 -2.04 -5.49
C VAL A 29 5.23 -0.70 -4.79
N GLU A 30 6.24 0.17 -4.88
CA GLU A 30 6.22 1.50 -4.24
C GLU A 30 5.09 2.37 -4.79
N ALA A 31 4.99 2.52 -6.12
CA ALA A 31 3.96 3.35 -6.74
C ALA A 31 2.55 2.83 -6.45
N VAL A 32 2.36 1.52 -6.53
CA VAL A 32 1.07 0.88 -6.22
C VAL A 32 0.70 1.01 -4.75
N SER A 33 1.68 0.89 -3.84
CA SER A 33 1.44 1.06 -2.40
C SER A 33 1.04 2.50 -2.08
N ARG A 34 1.70 3.50 -2.65
CA ARG A 34 1.33 4.91 -2.45
C ARG A 34 -0.11 5.19 -2.93
N SER A 35 -0.44 4.76 -4.15
CA SER A 35 -1.79 4.94 -4.69
C SER A 35 -2.88 4.19 -3.91
N LEU A 36 -2.53 3.04 -3.31
CA LEU A 36 -3.43 2.32 -2.40
C LEU A 36 -3.59 3.07 -1.07
N LEU A 37 -2.49 3.59 -0.51
CA LEU A 37 -2.50 4.30 0.77
C LEU A 37 -3.24 5.64 0.69
N GLU A 38 -3.12 6.38 -0.41
CA GLU A 38 -3.92 7.60 -0.64
C GLU A 38 -5.43 7.32 -0.55
N GLN A 39 -5.88 6.15 -1.02
CA GLN A 39 -7.28 5.74 -0.93
C GLN A 39 -7.67 5.22 0.45
N LEU A 40 -6.75 4.53 1.14
CA LEU A 40 -7.01 3.93 2.44
C LEU A 40 -6.99 4.95 3.59
N ILE A 41 -6.05 5.91 3.56
CA ILE A 41 -5.89 6.91 4.62
C ILE A 41 -7.05 7.91 4.59
N GLY A 42 -7.41 8.40 3.38
CA GLY A 42 -8.45 9.41 3.24
C GLY A 42 -8.17 10.67 4.06
N ASP A 43 -9.24 11.37 4.46
CA ASP A 43 -9.14 12.63 5.21
C ASP A 43 -9.09 12.44 6.74
N ASP A 44 -9.53 11.28 7.25
CA ASP A 44 -9.77 11.03 8.69
C ASP A 44 -8.88 9.92 9.28
N GLY A 45 -7.95 9.33 8.51
CA GLY A 45 -7.09 8.26 9.02
C GLY A 45 -6.13 8.76 10.10
N GLU A 46 -6.09 8.08 11.25
CA GLU A 46 -5.24 8.45 12.39
C GLU A 46 -4.04 7.50 12.54
N LEU A 47 -4.23 6.22 12.20
CA LEU A 47 -3.21 5.18 12.36
C LEU A 47 -3.09 4.33 11.09
N LEU A 48 -1.88 4.24 10.54
CA LEU A 48 -1.52 3.31 9.47
C LEU A 48 -0.61 2.21 10.00
N MET A 49 -1.07 0.96 9.87
CA MET A 49 -0.26 -0.23 10.06
C MET A 49 0.27 -0.75 8.73
N ILE A 50 1.59 -0.89 8.62
CA ILE A 50 2.29 -1.53 7.51
C ILE A 50 2.79 -2.89 7.98
N ILE A 51 2.21 -3.97 7.47
CA ILE A 51 2.65 -5.34 7.75
C ILE A 51 3.47 -5.84 6.56
N THR A 52 4.75 -6.08 6.79
CA THR A 52 5.71 -6.53 5.76
C THR A 52 5.69 -8.05 5.57
N GLY A 53 5.62 -8.47 4.31
CA GLY A 53 5.71 -9.86 3.87
C GLY A 53 7.13 -10.33 3.60
N VAL A 54 7.28 -11.57 3.14
CA VAL A 54 8.61 -12.17 2.86
C VAL A 54 9.35 -11.49 1.71
N ASP A 55 8.60 -10.96 0.75
CA ASP A 55 9.12 -10.27 -0.44
C ASP A 55 9.11 -8.74 -0.28
N ALA A 56 8.89 -8.23 0.94
CA ALA A 56 8.97 -6.80 1.22
C ALA A 56 10.43 -6.33 1.18
N ASP A 57 10.75 -5.45 0.23
CA ASP A 57 12.06 -4.82 0.17
C ASP A 57 12.19 -3.67 1.19
N ALA A 58 13.30 -3.68 1.94
CA ALA A 58 13.52 -2.69 3.00
C ALA A 58 13.68 -1.26 2.47
N ALA A 59 14.23 -1.07 1.27
CA ALA A 59 14.34 0.26 0.68
C ALA A 59 12.96 0.80 0.28
N THR A 60 12.08 -0.05 -0.23
CA THR A 60 10.67 0.29 -0.49
C THR A 60 9.94 0.68 0.80
N THR A 61 10.07 -0.08 1.88
CA THR A 61 9.47 0.27 3.18
C THR A 61 9.97 1.61 3.71
N ALA A 62 11.27 1.89 3.55
CA ALA A 62 11.85 3.17 3.95
C ALA A 62 11.33 4.33 3.09
N ALA A 63 11.19 4.13 1.78
CA ALA A 63 10.63 5.13 0.86
C ALA A 63 9.17 5.45 1.19
N LEU A 64 8.36 4.43 1.51
CA LEU A 64 6.97 4.62 1.93
C LEU A 64 6.88 5.41 3.23
N GLN A 65 7.68 5.08 4.25
CA GLN A 65 7.70 5.84 5.50
C GLN A 65 8.13 7.29 5.31
N ALA A 66 9.15 7.54 4.47
CA ALA A 66 9.61 8.90 4.18
C ALA A 66 8.52 9.72 3.48
N TRP A 67 7.84 9.12 2.51
CA TRP A 67 6.70 9.74 1.82
C TRP A 67 5.52 10.01 2.76
N LEU A 68 5.15 9.05 3.63
CA LEU A 68 4.10 9.23 4.63
C LEU A 68 4.41 10.35 5.61
N ALA A 69 5.66 10.48 6.04
CA ALA A 69 6.08 11.56 6.95
C ALA A 69 5.97 12.96 6.31
N ASP A 70 6.00 13.06 4.98
CA ASP A 70 5.92 14.32 4.23
C ASP A 70 4.46 14.66 3.87
N GLU A 71 3.73 13.70 3.29
CA GLU A 71 2.37 13.93 2.75
C GLU A 71 1.25 13.62 3.77
N HIS A 72 1.53 12.81 4.79
CA HIS A 72 0.56 12.32 5.78
C HIS A 72 1.11 12.46 7.21
N ALA A 73 1.70 13.61 7.52
CA ALA A 73 2.44 13.86 8.77
C ALA A 73 1.62 13.68 10.06
N ASP A 74 0.29 13.78 9.97
CA ASP A 74 -0.63 13.61 11.10
C ASP A 74 -1.01 12.14 11.35
N VAL A 75 -0.67 11.23 10.43
CA VAL A 75 -0.94 9.79 10.56
C VAL A 75 0.18 9.11 11.32
N GLN A 76 -0.15 8.41 12.41
CA GLN A 76 0.81 7.55 13.10
C GLN A 76 1.11 6.33 12.23
N VAL A 77 2.39 6.07 11.94
CA VAL A 77 2.80 4.91 11.14
C VAL A 77 3.47 3.86 12.01
N GLU A 78 2.96 2.63 11.97
CA GLU A 78 3.57 1.46 12.60
C GLU A 78 3.97 0.42 11.57
N VAL A 79 5.21 -0.07 11.65
CA VAL A 79 5.72 -1.12 10.76
C VAL A 79 5.94 -2.40 11.53
N HIS A 80 5.30 -3.47 11.08
CA HIS A 80 5.34 -4.80 11.70
C HIS A 80 5.86 -5.84 10.71
N ALA A 81 6.66 -6.79 11.19
CA ALA A 81 7.08 -7.95 10.41
C ALA A 81 6.00 -9.04 10.47
N GLY A 82 5.24 -9.22 9.38
CA GLY A 82 4.18 -10.23 9.30
C GLY A 82 4.63 -11.53 8.63
N GLY A 83 5.58 -11.44 7.69
CA GLY A 83 6.12 -12.59 6.97
C GLY A 83 5.09 -13.29 6.08
N GLN A 84 4.07 -12.57 5.59
CA GLN A 84 3.11 -13.17 4.65
C GLN A 84 3.82 -13.62 3.36
N PRO A 85 3.54 -14.85 2.87
CA PRO A 85 4.18 -15.37 1.65
C PRO A 85 3.51 -14.92 0.35
N LEU A 86 2.32 -14.30 0.41
CA LEU A 86 1.52 -13.96 -0.78
C LEU A 86 1.51 -12.46 -1.11
N TYR A 87 1.79 -11.61 -0.13
CA TYR A 87 1.73 -10.16 -0.30
C TYR A 87 2.99 -9.54 0.30
N PRO A 88 3.72 -8.68 -0.43
CA PRO A 88 4.83 -7.95 0.15
C PRO A 88 4.36 -6.96 1.22
N TYR A 89 3.14 -6.43 1.08
CA TYR A 89 2.55 -5.53 2.05
C TYR A 89 1.09 -5.86 2.32
N LEU A 90 0.69 -5.75 3.58
CA LEU A 90 -0.70 -5.64 4.02
C LEU A 90 -0.83 -4.35 4.84
N PHE A 91 -1.82 -3.53 4.48
CA PHE A 91 -2.08 -2.27 5.15
C PHE A 91 -3.38 -2.34 5.96
N GLY A 92 -3.40 -1.67 7.10
CA GLY A 92 -4.59 -1.39 7.89
C GLY A 92 -4.62 0.08 8.27
N VAL A 93 -5.78 0.72 8.12
CA VAL A 93 -6.01 2.10 8.55
C VAL A 93 -7.15 2.10 9.57
N GLU A 94 -6.98 2.89 10.64
CA GLU A 94 -8.01 3.26 11.61
C GLU A 94 -8.34 4.74 11.51
#